data_AF-A0A0R3NJK6-F1
#
_entry.id   AF-A0A0R3NJK6-F1
#
_cell.length_a   1.000
_cell.length_b   1.000
_cell.length_c   1.000
_cell.angle_alpha   90.00
_cell.angle_beta   90.00
_cell.angle_gamma   90.00
#
_symmetry.space_group_name_H-M   'P 1'
#
loop_
_entity.id
_entity.type
_entity.pdbx_description
1 polymer ?
#
loop_
_entity_poly.entity_id
_entity_poly.type
_entity_poly.pdbx_seq_one_letter_code
_entity_poly.pdbx_strand_id
1 'polypeptide(L)'
;MSRKNMSLTKFGIDDGPHNMDGLRLFARDGTERVEAFMGRKVMDVWVESIEHRGGRRSLFRDQYNALGRRNLAAIERIVKAKYQRGAAHNRQHPYVEVLFSDIMESAETLDLGGLVRPPLPPEFLRLG
;
A
#
# COMPACT_ATOMS: atom_id res chain seq x y z
N MET A 1 10.57 -15.41 26.54
CA MET A 1 11.09 -14.42 25.58
C MET A 1 10.28 -13.15 25.76
N SER A 2 10.90 -12.04 26.19
CA SER A 2 10.21 -10.77 26.34
C SER A 2 9.76 -10.30 24.94
N ARG A 3 8.46 -9.99 24.74
CA ARG A 3 7.99 -9.35 23.51
C ARG A 3 8.76 -8.03 23.40
N LYS A 4 9.72 -7.94 22.46
CA LYS A 4 10.28 -6.64 22.04
C LYS A 4 9.05 -5.77 21.72
N ASN A 5 8.91 -4.60 22.33
CA ASN A 5 7.82 -3.68 22.00
C ASN A 5 8.05 -3.19 20.57
N MET A 6 7.53 -3.93 19.60
CA MET A 6 7.61 -3.64 18.17
C MET A 6 6.70 -2.44 17.87
N SER A 7 7.31 -1.27 17.73
CA SER A 7 6.58 0.00 17.56
C SER A 7 7.08 0.71 16.32
N LEU A 8 6.34 0.55 15.22
CA LEU A 8 6.63 1.29 14.00
C LEU A 8 6.23 2.76 14.14
N THR A 9 7.14 3.65 13.79
CA THR A 9 7.00 5.11 13.84
C THR A 9 7.53 5.75 12.56
N LYS A 10 7.30 7.06 12.37
CA LYS A 10 7.84 7.86 11.26
C LYS A 10 7.56 7.27 9.89
N PHE A 11 6.28 6.99 9.63
CA PHE A 11 5.86 6.48 8.34
C PHE A 11 5.93 7.55 7.25
N GLY A 12 6.24 7.11 6.03
CA GLY A 12 6.20 7.95 4.85
C GLY A 12 6.14 7.11 3.59
N ILE A 13 5.56 7.67 2.53
CA ILE A 13 5.61 7.06 1.20
C ILE A 13 7.01 7.25 0.63
N ASP A 14 7.58 6.17 0.07
CA ASP A 14 8.75 6.25 -0.79
C ASP A 14 8.29 6.56 -2.21
N ASP A 15 8.33 7.82 -2.61
CA ASP A 15 8.06 8.24 -3.98
C ASP A 15 9.35 8.46 -4.80
N GLY A 16 10.49 8.02 -4.28
CA GLY A 16 11.77 8.07 -4.98
C GLY A 16 11.83 7.12 -6.19
N PRO A 17 12.89 7.22 -7.02
CA PRO A 17 13.08 6.33 -8.15
C PRO A 17 13.26 4.87 -7.69
N HIS A 18 12.33 3.99 -8.07
CA HIS A 18 12.45 2.54 -7.84
C HIS A 18 11.76 1.74 -8.95
N ASN A 19 12.19 0.51 -9.18
CA ASN A 19 11.61 -0.39 -10.18
C ASN A 19 10.39 -1.20 -9.69
N MET A 20 10.03 -1.07 -8.41
CA MET A 20 8.89 -1.80 -7.85
C MET A 20 7.55 -1.26 -8.37
N ASP A 21 6.62 -2.16 -8.66
CA ASP A 21 5.28 -1.86 -9.18
C ASP A 21 4.24 -1.87 -8.05
N GLY A 22 4.17 -0.76 -7.31
CA GLY A 22 3.26 -0.60 -6.17
C GLY A 22 3.71 0.48 -5.20
N LEU A 23 2.97 0.63 -4.11
CA LEU A 23 3.22 1.62 -3.07
C LEU A 23 4.30 1.12 -2.11
N ARG A 24 5.41 1.85 -2.01
CA ARG A 24 6.46 1.57 -1.02
C ARG A 24 6.38 2.58 0.13
N LEU A 25 6.64 2.10 1.34
CA LEU A 25 6.65 2.90 2.55
C LEU A 25 7.92 2.65 3.34
N PHE A 26 8.34 3.68 4.06
CA PHE A 26 9.35 3.57 5.11
C PHE A 26 8.73 3.83 6.46
N ALA A 27 9.22 3.12 7.46
CA ALA A 27 8.94 3.30 8.87
C ALA A 27 10.22 3.08 9.68
N ARG A 28 10.14 3.29 10.99
CA ARG A 28 11.24 2.99 11.93
C ARG A 28 10.75 2.19 13.12
N ASP A 29 11.51 1.18 13.50
CA ASP A 29 11.42 0.51 14.80
C ASP A 29 12.64 0.91 15.63
N GLY A 30 12.47 1.91 16.51
CA GLY A 30 13.59 2.58 17.17
C GLY A 30 14.56 3.20 16.16
N THR A 31 15.80 2.69 16.12
CA THR A 31 16.83 3.15 15.18
C THR A 31 16.80 2.40 13.85
N GLU A 32 16.18 1.22 13.79
CA GLU A 32 16.12 0.36 12.61
C GLU A 32 15.12 0.91 11.58
N ARG A 33 15.51 0.90 10.31
CA ARG A 33 14.61 1.22 9.20
C ARG A 33 13.81 -0.03 8.86
N VAL A 34 12.50 0.15 8.75
CA VAL A 34 11.57 -0.89 8.30
C VAL A 34 10.95 -0.43 6.99
N GLU A 35 10.91 -1.33 6.02
CA GLU A 35 10.25 -1.08 4.75
C GLU A 35 8.93 -1.85 4.68
N ALA A 36 7.94 -1.23 4.06
CA ALA A 36 6.68 -1.89 3.75
C ALA A 36 6.32 -1.68 2.28
N PHE A 37 5.57 -2.61 1.72
CA PHE A 37 5.19 -2.57 0.32
C PHE A 37 3.78 -3.09 0.12
N MET A 38 3.03 -2.43 -0.75
CA MET A 38 1.75 -2.88 -1.24
C MET A 38 1.80 -2.92 -2.76
N GLY A 39 1.78 -4.12 -3.33
CA GLY A 39 1.86 -4.29 -4.79
C GLY A 39 0.70 -3.60 -5.51
N ARG A 40 0.93 -3.17 -6.76
CA ARG A 40 -0.09 -2.50 -7.58
C ARG A 40 -1.39 -3.30 -7.65
N LYS A 41 -1.31 -4.63 -7.77
CA LYS A 41 -2.51 -5.47 -7.83
C LYS A 41 -3.35 -5.39 -6.54
N VAL A 42 -2.70 -5.28 -5.38
CA VAL A 42 -3.38 -5.12 -4.09
C VAL A 42 -4.08 -3.76 -4.03
N MET A 43 -3.39 -2.69 -4.46
CA MET A 43 -3.98 -1.35 -4.57
C MET A 43 -5.15 -1.30 -5.57
N ASP A 44 -4.99 -1.90 -6.75
CA ASP A 44 -6.02 -1.98 -7.79
C ASP A 44 -7.29 -2.64 -7.22
N VAL A 45 -7.14 -3.78 -6.52
CA VAL A 45 -8.28 -4.50 -5.92
C VAL A 45 -8.93 -3.70 -4.79
N TRP A 46 -8.14 -3.01 -3.95
CA TRP A 46 -8.70 -2.18 -2.88
C TRP A 46 -9.51 -1.00 -3.44
N VAL A 47 -9.03 -0.34 -4.50
CA VAL A 47 -9.80 0.70 -5.19
C VAL A 47 -11.05 0.12 -5.86
N GLU A 48 -10.92 -1.01 -6.56
CA GLU A 48 -12.05 -1.69 -7.23
C GLU A 48 -13.16 -2.06 -6.23
N SER A 49 -12.81 -2.48 -5.01
CA SER A 49 -13.81 -2.80 -3.97
C SER A 49 -14.66 -1.62 -3.53
N ILE A 50 -14.28 -0.39 -3.89
CA ILE A 50 -14.98 0.85 -3.52
C ILE A 50 -15.60 1.52 -4.73
N GLU A 51 -14.92 1.58 -5.89
CA GLU A 51 -15.43 2.33 -7.04
C GLU A 51 -16.71 1.73 -7.65
N HIS A 52 -16.97 0.40 -7.54
CA HIS A 52 -18.16 -0.35 -8.04
C HIS A 52 -18.61 -0.07 -9.51
N ARG A 53 -18.06 0.94 -10.20
CA ARG A 53 -18.46 1.48 -11.48
C ARG A 53 -17.20 1.86 -12.26
N GLY A 54 -16.90 1.08 -13.30
CA GLY A 54 -15.85 1.40 -14.26
C GLY A 54 -14.87 0.25 -14.43
N GLY A 55 -14.59 -0.10 -15.68
CA GLY A 55 -13.73 -1.24 -16.03
C GLY A 55 -12.36 -1.19 -15.35
N ARG A 56 -11.81 -2.38 -15.09
CA ARG A 56 -10.46 -2.64 -14.56
C ARG A 56 -9.41 -1.72 -15.18
N ARG A 57 -9.12 -0.60 -14.52
CA ARG A 57 -8.04 0.31 -14.90
C ARG A 57 -7.00 0.32 -13.80
N SER A 58 -5.89 -0.34 -14.09
CA SER A 58 -4.74 -0.35 -13.20
C SER A 58 -4.25 1.07 -12.91
N LEU A 59 -3.84 1.26 -11.66
CA LEU A 59 -3.28 2.51 -11.18
C LEU A 59 -1.87 2.70 -11.73
N PHE A 60 -1.58 3.90 -12.21
CA PHE A 60 -0.22 4.36 -12.47
C PHE A 60 0.48 4.79 -11.19
N ARG A 61 1.81 4.96 -11.26
CA ARG A 61 2.66 5.31 -10.13
C ARG A 61 2.17 6.50 -9.33
N ASP A 62 1.91 7.60 -10.02
CA ASP A 62 1.47 8.83 -9.36
C ASP A 62 0.12 8.66 -8.67
N GLN A 63 -0.73 7.77 -9.19
CA GLN A 63 -2.06 7.49 -8.63
C GLN A 63 -1.95 6.67 -7.34
N TYR A 64 -1.18 5.57 -7.32
CA TYR A 64 -1.00 4.83 -6.07
C TYR A 64 -0.19 5.63 -5.04
N ASN A 65 0.76 6.49 -5.45
CA ASN A 65 1.47 7.37 -4.53
C ASN A 65 0.55 8.45 -3.93
N ALA A 66 -0.33 9.04 -4.74
CA ALA A 66 -1.35 9.99 -4.26
C ALA A 66 -2.34 9.33 -3.30
N LEU A 67 -2.85 8.14 -3.65
CA LEU A 67 -3.71 7.35 -2.76
C LEU A 67 -2.99 6.99 -1.47
N GLY A 68 -1.72 6.56 -1.56
CA GLY A 68 -0.90 6.23 -0.40
C GLY A 68 -0.71 7.41 0.54
N ARG A 69 -0.41 8.60 0.02
CA ARG A 69 -0.30 9.83 0.83
C ARG A 69 -1.62 10.19 1.51
N ARG A 70 -2.73 10.13 0.76
CA ARG A 70 -4.06 10.46 1.29
C ARG A 70 -4.52 9.49 2.38
N ASN A 71 -4.13 8.23 2.26
CA ASN A 71 -4.55 7.14 3.15
C ASN A 71 -3.44 6.67 4.09
N LEU A 72 -2.41 7.48 4.32
CA LEU A 72 -1.22 7.07 5.07
C LEU A 72 -1.60 6.52 6.44
N ALA A 73 -2.50 7.18 7.17
CA ALA A 73 -2.93 6.73 8.50
C ALA A 73 -3.60 5.35 8.50
N ALA A 74 -4.39 5.02 7.47
CA ALA A 74 -5.01 3.70 7.34
C ALA A 74 -3.96 2.63 7.01
N ILE A 75 -3.08 2.93 6.05
CA ILE A 75 -1.99 2.03 5.64
C ILE A 75 -1.02 1.78 6.79
N GLU A 76 -0.73 2.81 7.59
CA GLU A 76 0.04 2.68 8.82
C GLU A 76 -0.55 1.65 9.78
N ARG A 77 -1.87 1.68 10.00
CA ARG A 77 -2.54 0.74 10.91
C ARG A 77 -2.45 -0.69 10.39
N ILE A 78 -2.63 -0.90 9.08
CA ILE A 78 -2.45 -2.21 8.42
C ILE A 78 -1.01 -2.71 8.60
N VAL A 79 -0.03 -1.88 8.28
CA VAL A 79 1.40 -2.25 8.37
C VAL A 79 1.80 -2.53 9.82
N LYS A 80 1.37 -1.70 10.78
CA LYS A 80 1.61 -1.90 12.22
C LYS A 80 1.03 -3.23 12.68
N ALA A 81 -0.24 -3.51 12.34
CA ALA A 81 -0.91 -4.74 12.73
C ALA A 81 -0.18 -5.97 12.19
N LYS A 82 0.25 -5.97 10.93
CA LYS A 82 1.01 -7.07 10.34
C LYS A 82 2.40 -7.22 10.96
N TYR A 83 3.13 -6.12 11.13
CA TYR A 83 4.47 -6.11 11.74
C TYR A 83 4.45 -6.69 13.15
N GLN A 84 3.45 -6.32 13.95
CA GLN A 84 3.29 -6.81 15.33
C GLN A 84 3.07 -8.32 15.45
N ARG A 85 2.59 -8.99 14.38
CA ARG A 85 2.44 -10.45 14.35
C ARG A 85 3.77 -11.19 14.15
N GLY A 86 4.83 -10.46 13.78
CA GLY A 86 6.20 -10.96 13.67
C GLY A 86 6.43 -11.98 12.56
N ALA A 87 7.61 -12.60 12.58
CA ALA A 87 8.11 -13.48 11.52
C ALA A 87 7.23 -14.73 11.24
N ALA A 88 6.46 -15.18 12.23
CA ALA A 88 5.55 -16.33 12.06
C ALA A 88 4.42 -16.07 11.05
N HIS A 89 3.99 -14.81 10.93
CA HIS A 89 2.93 -14.38 10.02
C HIS A 89 3.44 -13.54 8.84
N ASN A 90 4.72 -13.16 8.88
CA ASN A 90 5.39 -12.40 7.85
C ASN A 90 6.80 -12.94 7.62
N ARG A 91 6.96 -13.85 6.66
CA ARG A 91 8.25 -14.51 6.38
C ARG A 91 9.37 -13.55 5.97
N GLN A 92 9.03 -12.33 5.54
CA GLN A 92 9.98 -11.32 5.12
C GLN A 92 10.35 -10.34 6.25
N HIS A 93 9.88 -10.58 7.48
CA HIS A 93 10.17 -9.72 8.63
C HIS A 93 11.69 -9.41 8.75
N PRO A 94 12.10 -8.14 8.93
CA PRO A 94 11.27 -6.98 9.28
C PRO A 94 10.56 -6.30 8.11
N TYR A 95 10.84 -6.66 6.85
CA TYR A 95 10.12 -6.12 5.70
C TYR A 95 8.64 -6.55 5.75
N VAL A 96 7.73 -5.61 5.50
CA VAL A 96 6.28 -5.86 5.56
C VAL A 96 5.65 -5.82 4.17
N GLU A 97 5.43 -7.00 3.59
CA GLU A 97 4.58 -7.13 2.42
C GLU A 97 3.10 -7.06 2.84
N VAL A 98 2.36 -6.06 2.36
CA VAL A 98 0.92 -5.93 2.60
C VAL A 98 0.15 -6.69 1.52
N LEU A 99 -0.66 -7.65 1.96
CA LEU A 99 -1.54 -8.45 1.12
C LEU A 99 -2.97 -7.95 1.25
N PHE A 100 -3.82 -8.35 0.29
CA PHE A 100 -5.23 -8.00 0.33
C PHE A 100 -5.95 -8.54 1.58
N SER A 101 -5.53 -9.70 2.10
CA SER A 101 -6.05 -10.25 3.36
C SER A 101 -5.81 -9.31 4.55
N ASP A 102 -4.65 -8.64 4.60
CA ASP A 102 -4.36 -7.69 5.69
C ASP A 102 -5.28 -6.47 5.62
N ILE A 103 -5.62 -6.01 4.41
CA ILE A 103 -6.60 -4.93 4.19
C ILE A 103 -7.98 -5.39 4.68
N MET A 104 -8.43 -6.57 4.25
CA MET A 104 -9.74 -7.11 4.66
C MET A 104 -9.85 -7.29 6.18
N GLU A 105 -8.79 -7.81 6.82
CA GLU A 105 -8.74 -7.98 8.27
C GLU A 105 -8.70 -6.66 9.04
N SER A 106 -8.14 -5.60 8.44
CA SER A 106 -8.07 -4.28 9.07
C SER A 106 -9.40 -3.52 9.09
N ALA A 107 -10.33 -3.87 8.21
CA ALA A 107 -11.57 -3.15 7.95
C ALA A 107 -11.37 -1.64 7.60
N GLU A 108 -10.15 -1.23 7.24
CA GLU A 108 -9.87 0.14 6.81
C GLU A 108 -10.54 0.44 5.46
N THR A 109 -11.10 1.63 5.34
CA THR A 109 -11.67 2.12 4.07
C THR A 109 -10.65 3.01 3.37
N LEU A 110 -10.56 2.89 2.05
CA LEU A 110 -9.72 3.77 1.23
C LEU A 110 -10.52 5.02 0.86
N ASP A 111 -10.01 6.20 1.23
CA ASP A 111 -10.48 7.47 0.70
C ASP A 111 -9.94 7.66 -0.73
N LEU A 112 -10.87 7.61 -1.69
CA LEU A 112 -10.59 7.79 -3.12
C LEU A 112 -10.57 9.26 -3.55
N GLY A 113 -10.82 10.20 -2.64
CA GLY A 113 -10.89 11.61 -3.00
C GLY A 113 -9.59 12.07 -3.69
N GLY A 114 -9.74 12.85 -4.76
CA GLY A 114 -8.59 13.33 -5.53
C GLY A 114 -7.86 12.24 -6.33
N LEU A 115 -8.38 11.01 -6.40
CA LEU A 115 -7.94 10.05 -7.41
C LEU A 115 -8.36 10.55 -8.79
N VAL A 116 -7.40 11.12 -9.53
CA VAL A 116 -7.62 11.56 -10.91
C VAL A 116 -7.23 10.43 -11.85
N ARG A 117 -8.18 9.97 -12.67
CA ARG A 117 -7.96 8.98 -13.73
C ARG A 117 -7.99 9.68 -15.10
N PRO A 118 -6.87 10.20 -15.61
CA PRO A 118 -6.86 10.84 -16.93
C PRO A 118 -7.29 9.83 -18.01
N PRO A 119 -7.78 10.26 -19.18
CA PRO A 119 -8.01 9.37 -20.31
C PRO A 119 -6.75 8.53 -20.60
N LEU A 120 -6.94 7.28 -21.02
CA LEU A 120 -5.81 6.48 -21.47
C LEU A 120 -5.20 7.16 -22.70
N PRO A 121 -3.87 7.31 -22.79
CA PRO A 121 -3.23 7.81 -23.99
C PRO A 121 -3.62 6.96 -25.21
N PRO A 122 -3.67 7.55 -26.42
CA PRO A 122 -4.09 6.84 -27.63
C PRO A 122 -3.33 5.53 -27.88
N GLU A 123 -2.04 5.44 -27.52
CA GLU A 123 -1.24 4.22 -27.67
C GLU A 123 -1.71 3.05 -26.79
N PHE A 124 -2.52 3.29 -25.76
CA PHE A 124 -3.13 2.27 -24.91
C PHE A 124 -4.59 1.96 -25.29
N LEU A 125 -5.17 2.69 -26.25
CA LEU A 125 -6.48 2.39 -26.80
C LEU A 125 -6.29 1.34 -27.92
N ARG A 126 -6.87 0.14 -27.75
CA ARG A 126 -6.96 -0.80 -28.88
C ARG A 126 -7.85 -0.16 -29.94
N LEU A 127 -7.28 0.13 -31.11
CA LEU A 127 -8.05 0.38 -32.33
C LEU A 127 -8.85 -0.89 -32.62
N GLY A 128 -10.17 -0.79 -32.48
CA GLY A 128 -11.11 -1.86 -32.80
C GLY A 128 -11.22 -2.07 -34.31
#